data_AF-A0A925CEJ3-F1
#
_entry.id   AF-A0A925CEJ3-F1
#
_cell.length_a   1.000
_cell.length_b   1.000
_cell.length_c   1.000
_cell.angle_alpha   90.00
_cell.angle_beta   90.00
_cell.angle_gamma   90.00
#
_symmetry.space_group_name_H-M   'P 1'
#
loop_
_entity.id
_entity.type
_entity.pdbx_description
1 polymer ?
#
loop_
_entity_poly.entity_id
_entity_poly.type
_entity_poly.pdbx_seq_one_letter_code
_entity_poly.pdbx_strand_id
1 'polypeptide(L)'
;MAHLRRAERELLARKRIIKVLTTQKVANMRTLEQKISDAGPGNMRVDPHILTPIRKNMVAEGRVISIRRNNIDWYALPETNSGQVEYKLRELSLIYRELNNQDLKLRMGQTLEIATYRALLNDPDTVFFGRFLDLGNYNDSTLYSKEEPPNHIGRRAMHGRVDFMVIHPAAGALVIECKNSREWLYPDREEIRSLLKKAIAINAVPVLVARRIPFITFRVLQNCGVILHQVYNQLLPVSAQSVADRAAHKNLLGYHDIRTGNIPDARMTKFITVNLSAVATEARSKFEENRDVITRFTNGSLRYSGFVQEVLRYPHEREDDDPADWFD
;
A
#
# COMPACT_ATOMS: atom_id res chain seq x y z
N MET A 1 -11.98 13.42 -10.70
CA MET A 1 -12.52 13.30 -9.33
C MET A 1 -12.24 14.53 -8.49
N ALA A 2 -11.08 15.19 -8.63
CA ALA A 2 -10.74 16.44 -7.92
C ALA A 2 -11.70 17.63 -8.14
N HIS A 3 -12.70 17.51 -9.01
CA HIS A 3 -13.73 18.53 -9.27
C HIS A 3 -15.08 18.20 -8.65
N LEU A 4 -15.25 17.00 -8.07
CA LEU A 4 -16.50 16.61 -7.41
C LEU A 4 -16.46 17.06 -5.95
N ARG A 5 -17.53 17.73 -5.52
CA ARG A 5 -17.74 18.05 -4.10
C ARG A 5 -17.86 16.77 -3.29
N ARG A 6 -17.59 16.85 -1.98
CA ARG A 6 -17.68 15.70 -1.06
C ARG A 6 -19.01 14.96 -1.18
N ALA A 7 -20.14 15.65 -1.12
CA ALA A 7 -21.47 15.05 -1.25
C ALA A 7 -21.67 14.27 -2.58
N GLU A 8 -21.09 14.74 -3.68
CA GLU A 8 -21.16 14.05 -4.97
C GLU A 8 -20.32 12.77 -4.98
N ARG A 9 -19.14 12.81 -4.35
CA ARG A 9 -18.28 11.63 -4.16
C ARG A 9 -18.97 10.57 -3.29
N GLU A 10 -19.65 10.99 -2.24
CA GLU A 10 -20.43 10.11 -1.35
C GLU A 10 -21.63 9.48 -2.07
N LEU A 11 -22.37 10.25 -2.86
CA LEU A 11 -23.47 9.74 -3.68
C LEU A 11 -22.97 8.72 -4.71
N LEU A 12 -21.85 9.04 -5.38
CA LEU A 12 -21.19 8.12 -6.30
C LEU A 12 -20.75 6.83 -5.58
N ALA A 13 -20.15 6.94 -4.39
CA ALA A 13 -19.76 5.80 -3.56
C ALA A 13 -20.93 4.86 -3.29
N ARG A 14 -22.06 5.40 -2.83
CA ARG A 14 -23.30 4.63 -2.58
C ARG A 14 -23.77 3.89 -3.84
N LYS A 15 -23.87 4.61 -4.96
CA LYS A 15 -24.27 4.03 -6.26
C LYS A 15 -23.33 2.91 -6.71
N ARG A 16 -22.02 3.09 -6.52
CA ARG A 16 -21.01 2.11 -6.90
C ARG A 16 -21.04 0.86 -6.01
N ILE A 17 -21.20 1.02 -4.69
CA ILE A 17 -21.35 -0.10 -3.75
C ILE A 17 -22.56 -0.94 -4.15
N ILE A 18 -23.74 -0.32 -4.33
CA ILE A 18 -24.95 -1.02 -4.77
C ILE A 18 -24.68 -1.77 -6.08
N LYS A 19 -24.15 -1.11 -7.11
CA LYS A 19 -23.86 -1.75 -8.41
C LYS A 19 -22.96 -2.97 -8.28
N VAL A 20 -21.90 -2.89 -7.47
CA VAL A 20 -20.99 -4.02 -7.24
C VAL A 20 -21.72 -5.15 -6.53
N LEU A 21 -22.47 -4.87 -5.47
CA LEU A 21 -23.21 -5.89 -4.71
C LEU A 21 -24.34 -6.53 -5.53
N THR A 22 -25.05 -5.76 -6.38
CA THR A 22 -26.05 -6.32 -7.31
C THR A 22 -25.42 -7.33 -8.28
N THR A 23 -24.21 -7.03 -8.76
CA THR A 23 -23.50 -7.85 -9.76
C THR A 23 -22.82 -9.07 -9.11
N GLN A 24 -22.12 -8.86 -8.01
CA GLN A 24 -21.31 -9.90 -7.34
C GLN A 24 -22.09 -10.72 -6.31
N LYS A 25 -23.29 -10.25 -5.93
CA LYS A 25 -24.17 -10.77 -4.86
C LYS A 25 -23.61 -10.59 -3.46
N VAL A 26 -22.30 -10.79 -3.28
CA VAL A 26 -21.59 -10.57 -2.02
C VAL A 26 -20.17 -10.11 -2.29
N ALA A 27 -19.63 -9.23 -1.46
CA ALA A 27 -18.24 -8.77 -1.55
C ALA A 27 -17.69 -8.38 -0.18
N ASN A 28 -16.40 -8.62 0.07
CA ASN A 28 -15.70 -8.02 1.21
C ASN A 28 -15.21 -6.60 0.87
N MET A 29 -14.68 -5.89 1.87
CA MET A 29 -14.19 -4.52 1.66
C MET A 29 -13.09 -4.43 0.59
N ARG A 30 -12.13 -5.36 0.57
CA ARG A 30 -11.03 -5.35 -0.41
C ARG A 30 -11.52 -5.55 -1.85
N THR A 31 -12.59 -6.34 -2.04
CA THR A 31 -13.24 -6.51 -3.34
C THR A 31 -14.02 -5.25 -3.76
N LEU A 32 -14.68 -4.56 -2.81
CA LEU A 32 -15.31 -3.27 -3.09
C LEU A 32 -14.28 -2.22 -3.51
N GLU A 33 -13.19 -2.07 -2.76
CA GLU A 33 -12.06 -1.17 -3.10
C GLU A 33 -11.49 -1.51 -4.48
N GLN A 34 -11.23 -2.79 -4.77
CA GLN A 34 -10.71 -3.19 -6.07
C GLN A 34 -11.65 -2.78 -7.22
N LYS A 35 -12.97 -3.05 -7.09
CA LYS A 35 -13.95 -2.83 -8.16
C LYS A 35 -14.37 -1.37 -8.30
N ILE A 36 -14.20 -0.56 -7.26
CA ILE A 36 -14.62 0.84 -7.24
C ILE A 36 -13.43 1.79 -7.37
N SER A 37 -12.40 1.63 -6.56
CA SER A 37 -11.23 2.51 -6.51
C SER A 37 -10.21 2.18 -7.60
N ASP A 38 -9.89 0.90 -7.82
CA ASP A 38 -8.82 0.50 -8.75
C ASP A 38 -9.32 0.23 -10.18
N ALA A 39 -10.38 -0.59 -10.34
CA ALA A 39 -10.86 -1.07 -11.65
C ALA A 39 -11.90 -0.15 -12.32
N GLY A 40 -12.43 0.85 -11.62
CA GLY A 40 -13.51 1.69 -12.14
C GLY A 40 -13.07 2.58 -13.32
N PRO A 41 -14.00 3.07 -14.16
CA PRO A 41 -13.73 4.18 -15.09
C PRO A 41 -13.14 5.36 -14.33
N GLY A 42 -12.15 6.06 -14.89
CA GLY A 42 -11.38 7.08 -14.15
C GLY A 42 -12.23 8.18 -13.50
N ASN A 43 -13.32 8.59 -14.14
CA ASN A 43 -14.28 9.57 -13.62
C ASN A 43 -15.28 9.02 -12.59
N MET A 44 -15.27 7.70 -12.34
CA MET A 44 -16.16 7.00 -11.40
C MET A 44 -15.42 6.31 -10.25
N ARG A 45 -14.09 6.46 -10.18
CA ARG A 45 -13.29 5.87 -9.09
C ARG A 45 -13.53 6.65 -7.82
N VAL A 46 -13.74 5.95 -6.71
CA VAL A 46 -13.90 6.57 -5.39
C VAL A 46 -12.79 6.05 -4.49
N ASP A 47 -12.15 6.94 -3.74
CA ASP A 47 -11.04 6.55 -2.87
C ASP A 47 -11.51 5.68 -1.69
N PRO A 48 -10.69 4.73 -1.23
CA PRO A 48 -11.04 3.83 -0.12
C PRO A 48 -11.46 4.52 1.18
N HIS A 49 -10.85 5.67 1.51
CA HIS A 49 -11.20 6.44 2.70
C HIS A 49 -12.63 6.99 2.67
N ILE A 50 -13.20 7.25 1.49
CA ILE A 50 -14.63 7.63 1.33
C ILE A 50 -15.52 6.38 1.37
N LEU A 51 -15.06 5.28 0.77
CA LEU A 51 -15.86 4.05 0.70
C LEU A 51 -16.16 3.46 2.08
N THR A 52 -15.21 3.52 3.00
CA THR A 52 -15.34 2.94 4.35
C THR A 52 -16.49 3.55 5.17
N PRO A 53 -16.54 4.87 5.42
CA PRO A 53 -17.61 5.50 6.18
C PRO A 53 -18.95 5.37 5.45
N ILE A 54 -18.99 5.54 4.13
CA ILE A 54 -20.23 5.40 3.36
C ILE A 54 -20.82 4.00 3.47
N ARG A 55 -19.99 2.96 3.36
CA ARG A 55 -20.43 1.58 3.56
C ARG A 55 -20.94 1.36 4.99
N LYS A 56 -20.25 1.87 6.02
CA LYS A 56 -20.72 1.77 7.41
C LYS A 56 -22.09 2.43 7.57
N ASN A 57 -22.28 3.63 7.01
CA ASN A 57 -23.56 4.33 7.04
C ASN A 57 -24.65 3.54 6.31
N MET A 58 -24.36 2.97 5.14
CA MET A 58 -25.30 2.10 4.42
C MET A 58 -25.69 0.84 5.20
N VAL A 59 -24.79 0.30 6.03
CA VAL A 59 -25.10 -0.81 6.93
C VAL A 59 -26.01 -0.35 8.08
N ALA A 60 -25.70 0.79 8.70
CA ALA A 60 -26.54 1.37 9.75
C ALA A 60 -27.96 1.73 9.25
N GLU A 61 -28.08 2.18 8.01
CA GLU A 61 -29.35 2.47 7.33
C GLU A 61 -30.12 1.21 6.88
N GLY A 62 -29.55 0.01 7.04
CA GLY A 62 -30.15 -1.24 6.57
C GLY A 62 -30.18 -1.42 5.04
N ARG A 63 -29.47 -0.57 4.28
CA ARG A 63 -29.37 -0.66 2.81
C ARG A 63 -28.34 -1.69 2.33
N VAL A 64 -27.43 -2.07 3.21
CA VAL A 64 -26.44 -3.14 3.02
C VAL A 64 -26.44 -3.99 4.28
N ILE A 65 -26.41 -5.31 4.14
CA ILE A 65 -26.24 -6.21 5.28
C ILE A 65 -24.77 -6.61 5.44
N SER A 66 -24.33 -6.79 6.68
CA SER A 66 -23.01 -7.33 7.01
C SER A 66 -23.14 -8.78 7.47
N ILE A 67 -22.34 -9.67 6.88
CA ILE A 67 -22.31 -11.10 7.15
C ILE A 67 -20.89 -11.46 7.58
N ARG A 68 -20.69 -11.88 8.83
CA ARG A 68 -19.37 -12.24 9.33
C ARG A 68 -19.04 -13.70 9.00
N ARG A 69 -17.94 -13.93 8.29
CA ARG A 69 -17.43 -15.27 7.93
C ARG A 69 -15.91 -15.28 8.00
N ASN A 70 -15.33 -16.25 8.70
CA ASN A 70 -13.87 -16.38 8.90
C ASN A 70 -13.21 -15.10 9.46
N ASN A 71 -13.87 -14.42 10.42
CA ASN A 71 -13.43 -13.13 11.00
C ASN A 71 -13.34 -11.96 10.01
N ILE A 72 -14.03 -12.04 8.87
CA ILE A 72 -14.14 -10.94 7.90
C ILE A 72 -15.61 -10.62 7.71
N ASP A 73 -15.89 -9.32 7.55
CA ASP A 73 -17.21 -8.85 7.16
C ASP A 73 -17.37 -8.90 5.64
N TRP A 74 -18.46 -9.55 5.22
CA TRP A 74 -18.93 -9.60 3.84
C TRP A 74 -20.21 -8.80 3.73
N TYR A 75 -20.37 -8.13 2.59
CA TYR A 75 -21.49 -7.22 2.37
C TYR A 75 -22.37 -7.73 1.24
N ALA A 76 -23.68 -7.64 1.42
CA ALA A 76 -24.69 -7.98 0.41
C ALA A 76 -25.84 -6.97 0.48
N LEU A 77 -26.69 -6.95 -0.56
CA LEU A 77 -27.93 -6.16 -0.52
C LEU A 77 -29.04 -6.98 0.16
N PRO A 78 -29.87 -6.37 1.04
CA PRO A 78 -30.93 -7.06 1.76
C PRO A 78 -31.89 -7.87 0.88
N GLU A 79 -32.18 -7.37 -0.31
CA GLU A 79 -33.09 -7.99 -1.30
C GLU A 79 -32.45 -9.13 -2.11
N THR A 80 -31.16 -9.40 -1.94
CA THR A 80 -30.49 -10.47 -2.67
C THR A 80 -30.92 -11.83 -2.12
N ASN A 81 -31.29 -12.76 -3.00
CA ASN A 81 -31.65 -14.13 -2.62
C ASN A 81 -30.57 -14.76 -1.72
N SER A 82 -30.97 -15.21 -0.53
CA SER A 82 -30.05 -15.73 0.50
C SER A 82 -29.26 -16.96 0.05
N GLY A 83 -29.86 -17.84 -0.75
CA GLY A 83 -29.18 -19.00 -1.34
C GLY A 83 -28.06 -18.60 -2.31
N GLN A 84 -28.28 -17.56 -3.12
CA GLN A 84 -27.24 -17.00 -4.00
C GLN A 84 -26.11 -16.34 -3.22
N VAL A 85 -26.44 -15.61 -2.15
CA VAL A 85 -25.45 -15.01 -1.25
C VAL A 85 -24.59 -16.10 -0.60
N GLU A 86 -25.21 -17.13 -0.02
CA GLU A 86 -24.49 -18.20 0.67
C GLU A 86 -23.60 -19.01 -0.28
N TYR A 87 -24.11 -19.33 -1.48
CA TYR A 87 -23.32 -20.00 -2.52
C TYR A 87 -22.07 -19.19 -2.86
N LYS A 88 -22.22 -17.89 -3.15
CA LYS A 88 -21.08 -17.03 -3.48
C LYS A 88 -20.15 -16.82 -2.30
N LEU A 89 -20.68 -16.65 -1.09
CA LEU A 89 -19.89 -16.45 0.11
C LEU A 89 -19.00 -17.67 0.39
N ARG A 90 -19.53 -18.88 0.24
CA ARG A 90 -18.75 -20.12 0.38
C ARG A 90 -17.59 -20.17 -0.60
N GLU A 91 -17.84 -19.88 -1.87
CA GLU A 91 -16.81 -19.85 -2.92
C GLU A 91 -15.72 -18.80 -2.63
N LEU A 92 -16.10 -17.54 -2.38
CA LEU A 92 -15.16 -16.44 -2.20
C LEU A 92 -14.37 -16.55 -0.89
N SER A 93 -14.98 -17.05 0.18
CA SER A 93 -14.34 -17.16 1.49
C SER A 93 -13.20 -18.18 1.50
N LEU A 94 -13.27 -19.24 0.68
CA LEU A 94 -12.17 -20.19 0.52
C LEU A 94 -10.95 -19.54 -0.13
N ILE A 95 -11.15 -18.83 -1.24
CA ILE A 95 -10.07 -18.12 -1.95
C ILE A 95 -9.46 -17.05 -1.04
N TYR A 96 -10.31 -16.28 -0.34
CA TYR A 96 -9.83 -15.25 0.57
C TYR A 96 -9.02 -15.84 1.72
N ARG A 97 -9.45 -16.96 2.30
CA ARG A 97 -8.72 -17.66 3.36
C ARG A 97 -7.36 -18.14 2.89
N GLU A 98 -7.28 -18.70 1.69
CA GLU A 98 -6.00 -19.13 1.09
C GLU A 98 -5.06 -17.93 0.89
N LEU A 99 -5.55 -16.83 0.30
CA LEU A 99 -4.76 -15.59 0.15
C LEU A 99 -4.30 -14.99 1.47
N ASN A 100 -5.07 -15.19 2.54
CA ASN A 100 -4.77 -14.67 3.86
C ASN A 100 -4.06 -15.67 4.77
N ASN A 101 -3.68 -16.84 4.24
CA ASN A 101 -2.84 -17.77 4.95
C ASN A 101 -1.52 -17.08 5.33
N GLN A 102 -1.08 -17.25 6.58
CA GLN A 102 0.09 -16.55 7.10
C GLN A 102 1.37 -16.87 6.32
N ASP A 103 1.57 -18.12 5.91
CA ASP A 103 2.72 -18.53 5.10
C ASP A 103 2.74 -17.79 3.76
N LEU A 104 1.60 -17.81 3.05
CA LEU A 104 1.49 -17.11 1.77
C LEU A 104 1.67 -15.59 1.94
N LYS A 105 1.17 -14.99 3.02
CA LYS A 105 1.37 -13.55 3.29
C LYS A 105 2.84 -13.19 3.45
N LEU A 106 3.62 -14.01 4.16
CA LEU A 106 5.05 -13.80 4.33
C LEU A 106 5.77 -13.91 2.98
N ARG A 107 5.50 -14.97 2.21
CA ARG A 107 6.09 -15.16 0.87
C ARG A 107 5.68 -14.07 -0.12
N MET A 108 4.46 -13.57 -0.02
CA MET A 108 3.97 -12.43 -0.79
C MET A 108 4.76 -11.15 -0.44
N GLY A 109 4.99 -10.86 0.84
CA GLY A 109 5.86 -9.74 1.25
C GLY A 109 7.25 -9.85 0.62
N GLN A 110 7.86 -11.01 0.78
CA GLN A 110 9.18 -11.32 0.24
C GLN A 110 9.26 -11.25 -1.29
N THR A 111 8.17 -11.57 -2.01
CA THR A 111 8.14 -11.49 -3.48
C THR A 111 8.46 -10.09 -3.99
N LEU A 112 7.93 -9.04 -3.33
CA LEU A 112 8.23 -7.65 -3.69
C LEU A 112 9.65 -7.24 -3.29
N GLU A 113 10.12 -7.71 -2.13
CA GLU A 113 11.50 -7.51 -1.70
C GLU A 113 12.48 -8.14 -2.71
N ILE A 114 12.22 -9.35 -3.21
CA ILE A 114 13.07 -10.02 -4.20
C ILE A 114 13.07 -9.28 -5.53
N ALA A 115 11.92 -8.79 -5.99
CA ALA A 115 11.86 -7.96 -7.20
C ALA A 115 12.72 -6.70 -7.04
N THR A 116 12.64 -6.05 -5.87
CA THR A 116 13.45 -4.86 -5.54
C THR A 116 14.94 -5.20 -5.46
N TYR A 117 15.30 -6.31 -4.83
CA TYR A 117 16.67 -6.82 -4.75
C TYR A 117 17.27 -7.10 -6.13
N ARG A 118 16.52 -7.77 -7.01
CA ARG A 118 16.96 -8.01 -8.39
C ARG A 118 17.13 -6.72 -9.18
N ALA A 119 16.29 -5.72 -8.96
CA ALA A 119 16.47 -4.40 -9.56
C ALA A 119 17.73 -3.69 -9.04
N LEU A 120 18.07 -3.83 -7.75
CA LEU A 120 19.33 -3.32 -7.18
C LEU A 120 20.55 -4.01 -7.78
N LEU A 121 20.49 -5.33 -8.02
CA LEU A 121 21.58 -6.07 -8.68
C LEU A 121 21.82 -5.65 -10.13
N ASN A 122 20.86 -5.00 -10.79
CA ASN A 122 21.01 -4.53 -12.17
C ASN A 122 21.82 -3.23 -12.28
N ASP A 123 22.14 -2.59 -11.15
CA ASP A 123 23.00 -1.41 -11.10
C ASP A 123 24.36 -1.80 -10.47
N PRO A 124 25.42 -1.99 -11.28
CA PRO A 124 26.72 -2.43 -10.78
C PRO A 124 27.43 -1.38 -9.91
N ASP A 125 27.06 -0.10 -10.03
CA ASP A 125 27.68 1.00 -9.30
C ASP A 125 26.98 1.27 -7.96
N THR A 126 25.79 0.70 -7.75
CA THR A 126 25.04 0.86 -6.51
C THR A 126 25.62 0.01 -5.38
N VAL A 127 26.13 0.67 -4.34
CA VAL A 127 26.51 0.03 -3.07
C VAL A 127 25.29 -0.11 -2.18
N PHE A 128 24.91 -1.35 -1.84
CA PHE A 128 23.75 -1.61 -1.00
C PHE A 128 23.90 -2.80 -0.04
N PHE A 129 23.10 -2.79 1.02
CA PHE A 129 22.95 -3.85 2.02
C PHE A 129 21.53 -4.42 1.98
N GLY A 130 21.37 -5.65 2.48
CA GLY A 130 20.15 -6.43 2.36
C GLY A 130 20.26 -7.40 1.17
N ARG A 131 20.37 -8.70 1.42
CA ARG A 131 20.62 -9.70 0.37
C ARG A 131 19.84 -10.99 0.62
N PHE A 132 19.35 -11.60 -0.45
CA PHE A 132 18.82 -12.96 -0.40
C PHE A 132 19.92 -13.96 -0.71
N LEU A 133 20.08 -14.97 0.14
CA LEU A 133 21.23 -15.89 0.10
C LEU A 133 20.99 -17.13 -0.77
N ASP A 134 19.73 -17.44 -1.07
CA ASP A 134 19.31 -18.75 -1.57
C ASP A 134 18.29 -18.68 -2.73
N LEU A 135 18.23 -17.55 -3.47
CA LEU A 135 17.29 -17.37 -4.60
C LEU A 135 17.42 -18.41 -5.72
N GLY A 136 18.57 -19.07 -5.85
CA GLY A 136 18.82 -20.11 -6.85
C GLY A 136 18.63 -21.54 -6.33
N ASN A 137 18.39 -21.72 -5.03
CA ASN A 137 18.46 -23.05 -4.40
C ASN A 137 17.14 -23.82 -4.51
N TYR A 138 16.01 -23.11 -4.48
CA TYR A 138 14.67 -23.70 -4.53
C TYR A 138 13.64 -22.71 -5.09
N ASN A 139 12.45 -23.21 -5.43
CA ASN A 139 11.34 -22.39 -5.93
C ASN A 139 10.71 -21.53 -4.81
N ASP A 140 9.86 -20.57 -5.17
CA ASP A 140 9.25 -19.65 -4.20
C ASP A 140 8.08 -20.25 -3.38
N SER A 141 8.05 -21.58 -3.22
CA SER A 141 7.07 -22.28 -2.36
C SER A 141 7.37 -22.17 -0.88
N THR A 142 8.61 -21.79 -0.52
CA THR A 142 9.05 -21.56 0.86
C THR A 142 9.73 -20.19 0.98
N LEU A 143 9.95 -19.71 2.21
CA LEU A 143 10.58 -18.41 2.46
C LEU A 143 12.09 -18.48 2.19
N TYR A 144 12.59 -17.51 1.43
CA TYR A 144 14.01 -17.29 1.20
C TYR A 144 14.72 -16.78 2.45
N SER A 145 16.00 -17.12 2.58
CA SER A 145 16.87 -16.61 3.64
C SER A 145 17.37 -15.21 3.26
N LYS A 146 17.16 -14.25 4.14
CA LYS A 146 17.56 -12.85 3.94
C LYS A 146 18.56 -12.42 5.00
N GLU A 147 19.69 -11.90 4.54
CA GLU A 147 20.60 -11.10 5.35
C GLU A 147 20.09 -9.66 5.34
N GLU A 148 19.80 -9.12 6.52
CA GLU A 148 19.20 -7.80 6.67
C GLU A 148 20.28 -6.71 6.71
N PRO A 149 19.99 -5.48 6.27
CA PRO A 149 20.89 -4.35 6.43
C PRO A 149 21.31 -4.13 7.88
N PRO A 150 22.50 -3.52 8.12
CA PRO A 150 22.90 -3.14 9.47
C PRO A 150 21.88 -2.18 10.09
N ASN A 151 21.58 -2.38 11.37
CA ASN A 151 20.65 -1.53 12.13
C ASN A 151 21.29 -0.25 12.68
N HIS A 152 22.53 0.06 12.29
CA HIS A 152 23.28 1.23 12.77
C HIS A 152 24.17 1.82 11.67
N ILE A 153 24.44 3.12 11.80
CA ILE A 153 25.41 3.87 11.00
C ILE A 153 26.24 4.73 11.95
N GLY A 154 27.52 4.39 12.13
CA GLY A 154 28.37 5.02 13.13
C GLY A 154 27.80 4.86 14.54
N ARG A 155 27.51 5.97 15.22
CA ARG A 155 26.93 5.98 16.59
C ARG A 155 25.41 5.94 16.62
N ARG A 156 24.75 5.97 15.45
CA ARG A 156 23.29 6.02 15.35
C ARG A 156 22.74 4.62 15.13
N ALA A 157 21.71 4.25 15.86
CA ALA A 157 21.04 2.96 15.72
C ALA A 157 19.53 3.14 15.58
N MET A 158 18.90 2.31 14.74
CA MET A 158 17.45 2.20 14.66
C MET A 158 16.95 0.97 15.39
N HIS A 159 15.71 1.04 15.89
CA HIS A 159 15.00 -0.14 16.35
C HIS A 159 14.30 -0.82 15.16
N GLY A 160 14.36 -2.15 15.10
CA GLY A 160 13.83 -2.94 13.99
C GLY A 160 14.79 -3.03 12.80
N ARG A 161 14.24 -3.32 11.62
CA ARG A 161 14.98 -3.57 10.38
C ARG A 161 14.32 -2.85 9.21
N VAL A 162 15.08 -2.61 8.15
CA VAL A 162 14.59 -2.10 6.85
C VAL A 162 14.92 -3.14 5.80
N ASP A 163 14.24 -3.12 4.65
CA ASP A 163 14.41 -4.20 3.68
C ASP A 163 15.74 -4.12 2.95
N PHE A 164 16.15 -2.91 2.57
CA PHE A 164 17.44 -2.63 1.94
C PHE A 164 17.99 -1.28 2.39
N MET A 165 19.29 -1.09 2.25
CA MET A 165 19.95 0.20 2.47
C MET A 165 20.92 0.48 1.33
N VAL A 166 20.76 1.62 0.66
CA VAL A 166 21.64 2.08 -0.43
C VAL A 166 22.54 3.20 0.08
N ILE A 167 23.82 3.21 -0.29
CA ILE A 167 24.75 4.28 0.05
C ILE A 167 24.92 5.19 -1.17
N HIS A 168 24.30 6.36 -1.11
CA HIS A 168 24.40 7.38 -2.16
C HIS A 168 25.53 8.37 -1.86
N PRO A 169 26.42 8.69 -2.82
CA PRO A 169 27.60 9.52 -2.57
C PRO A 169 27.26 10.93 -2.05
N ALA A 170 26.18 11.54 -2.54
CA ALA A 170 25.78 12.90 -2.15
C ALA A 170 24.67 12.96 -1.08
N ALA A 171 23.87 11.90 -0.95
CA ALA A 171 22.68 11.90 -0.10
C ALA A 171 22.84 11.05 1.17
N GLY A 172 23.97 10.34 1.30
CA GLY A 172 24.22 9.38 2.36
C GLY A 172 23.36 8.12 2.22
N ALA A 173 22.99 7.52 3.34
CA ALA A 173 22.17 6.33 3.35
C ALA A 173 20.73 6.62 2.89
N LEU A 174 20.18 5.74 2.05
CA LEU A 174 18.77 5.64 1.69
C LEU A 174 18.25 4.32 2.24
N VAL A 175 17.16 4.33 3.01
CA VAL A 175 16.54 3.10 3.55
C VAL A 175 15.28 2.74 2.79
N ILE A 176 15.24 1.54 2.23
CA ILE A 176 14.14 1.05 1.41
C ILE A 176 13.25 0.13 2.23
N GLU A 177 11.95 0.40 2.19
CA GLU A 177 10.91 -0.48 2.71
C GLU A 177 9.95 -0.90 1.59
N CYS A 178 9.71 -2.20 1.50
CA CYS A 178 8.81 -2.84 0.56
C CYS A 178 7.48 -3.16 1.25
N LYS A 179 6.36 -2.75 0.65
CA LYS A 179 5.00 -3.01 1.16
C LYS A 179 4.08 -3.54 0.07
N ASN A 180 3.90 -4.87 0.08
CA ASN A 180 3.09 -5.60 -0.89
C ASN A 180 1.66 -5.90 -0.40
N SER A 181 1.18 -5.10 0.56
CA SER A 181 -0.16 -5.20 1.11
C SER A 181 -1.23 -4.74 0.13
N ARG A 182 -2.46 -5.21 0.31
CA ARG A 182 -3.58 -4.83 -0.56
C ARG A 182 -4.22 -3.51 -0.12
N GLU A 183 -4.04 -3.15 1.13
CA GLU A 183 -4.34 -1.83 1.69
C GLU A 183 -3.62 -0.72 0.92
N TRP A 184 -4.31 0.41 0.73
CA TRP A 184 -3.66 1.65 0.32
C TRP A 184 -2.88 2.22 1.51
N LEU A 185 -1.64 2.68 1.26
CA LEU A 185 -0.79 3.22 2.32
C LEU A 185 -1.02 4.72 2.51
N TYR A 186 -1.95 5.08 3.40
CA TYR A 186 -2.15 6.46 3.84
C TYR A 186 -1.01 6.92 4.78
N PRO A 187 -0.76 8.24 4.93
CA PRO A 187 0.44 8.70 5.66
C PRO A 187 0.38 8.45 7.17
N ASP A 188 -0.82 8.33 7.74
CA ASP A 188 -1.06 8.11 9.17
C ASP A 188 -0.81 6.66 9.63
N ARG A 189 -0.64 5.75 8.68
CA ARG A 189 -0.40 4.32 8.87
C ARG A 189 0.87 4.04 9.66
N GLU A 190 0.83 2.99 10.48
CA GLU A 190 1.98 2.60 11.30
C GLU A 190 3.18 2.17 10.45
N GLU A 191 2.96 1.58 9.28
CA GLU A 191 4.03 1.23 8.36
C GLU A 191 4.82 2.46 7.90
N ILE A 192 4.14 3.58 7.67
CA ILE A 192 4.77 4.86 7.28
C ILE A 192 5.49 5.47 8.48
N ARG A 193 4.83 5.53 9.64
CA ARG A 193 5.44 6.04 10.88
C ARG A 193 6.71 5.26 11.24
N SER A 194 6.67 3.94 11.13
CA SER A 194 7.80 3.05 11.39
C SER A 194 8.97 3.31 10.43
N LEU A 195 8.72 3.42 9.12
CA LEU A 195 9.76 3.78 8.15
C LEU A 195 10.42 5.13 8.49
N LEU A 196 9.62 6.15 8.76
CA LEU A 196 10.10 7.49 9.08
C LEU A 196 10.93 7.50 10.38
N LYS A 197 10.51 6.77 11.42
CA LYS A 197 11.28 6.59 12.67
C LYS A 197 12.64 5.97 12.40
N LYS A 198 12.67 4.87 11.65
CA LYS A 198 13.91 4.16 11.29
C LYS A 198 14.86 5.10 10.53
N ALA A 199 14.35 5.83 9.55
CA ALA A 199 15.10 6.79 8.77
C ALA A 199 15.69 7.93 9.63
N ILE A 200 14.89 8.54 10.51
CA ILE A 200 15.36 9.58 11.45
C ILE A 200 16.49 9.06 12.34
N ALA A 201 16.29 7.86 12.89
CA ALA A 201 17.20 7.28 13.87
C ALA A 201 18.62 7.14 13.31
N ILE A 202 18.78 6.72 12.05
CA ILE A 202 20.09 6.53 11.41
C ILE A 202 20.49 7.63 10.40
N ASN A 203 19.76 8.75 10.35
CA ASN A 203 19.99 9.82 9.36
C ASN A 203 19.82 9.41 7.90
N ALA A 204 18.94 8.49 7.57
CA ALA A 204 18.76 8.04 6.19
C ALA A 204 17.59 8.76 5.50
N VAL A 205 17.64 8.87 4.17
CA VAL A 205 16.47 9.26 3.37
C VAL A 205 15.54 8.04 3.25
N PRO A 206 14.25 8.15 3.62
CA PRO A 206 13.31 7.05 3.49
C PRO A 206 12.88 6.83 2.03
N VAL A 207 12.82 5.57 1.64
CA VAL A 207 12.34 5.11 0.33
C VAL A 207 11.25 4.07 0.55
N LEU A 208 10.07 4.27 -0.05
CA LEU A 208 8.95 3.35 0.04
C LEU A 208 8.62 2.78 -1.34
N VAL A 209 8.71 1.46 -1.46
CA VAL A 209 8.28 0.69 -2.63
C VAL A 209 7.00 -0.05 -2.26
N ALA A 210 5.86 0.30 -2.86
CA ALA A 210 4.58 -0.29 -2.45
C ALA A 210 3.61 -0.57 -3.60
N ARG A 211 2.64 -1.46 -3.36
CA ARG A 211 1.57 -1.79 -4.32
C ARG A 211 0.74 -0.56 -4.72
N ARG A 212 0.15 0.12 -3.74
CA ARG A 212 -0.77 1.26 -3.92
C ARG A 212 -0.48 2.38 -2.93
N ILE A 213 -0.19 3.56 -3.46
CA ILE A 213 0.06 4.78 -2.69
C ILE A 213 -0.97 5.83 -3.13
N PRO A 214 -1.88 6.30 -2.25
CA PRO A 214 -2.82 7.37 -2.55
C PRO A 214 -2.11 8.67 -2.94
N PHE A 215 -2.77 9.51 -3.73
CA PHE A 215 -2.24 10.83 -4.12
C PHE A 215 -1.85 11.69 -2.91
N ILE A 216 -2.70 11.72 -1.87
CA ILE A 216 -2.40 12.49 -0.65
C ILE A 216 -1.11 12.00 0.01
N THR A 217 -0.85 10.69 0.01
CA THR A 217 0.41 10.12 0.50
C THR A 217 1.59 10.56 -0.33
N PHE A 218 1.48 10.54 -1.66
CA PHE A 218 2.52 11.09 -2.53
C PHE A 218 2.84 12.53 -2.17
N ARG A 219 1.81 13.37 -2.10
CA ARG A 219 1.96 14.79 -1.86
C ARG A 219 2.58 15.11 -0.51
N VAL A 220 2.09 14.50 0.58
CA VAL A 220 2.62 14.75 1.92
C VAL A 220 4.05 14.21 2.05
N LEU A 221 4.27 12.95 1.69
CA LEU A 221 5.56 12.32 1.93
C LEU A 221 6.67 12.81 0.99
N GLN A 222 6.38 13.20 -0.25
CA GLN A 222 7.39 13.83 -1.12
C GLN A 222 7.86 15.18 -0.58
N ASN A 223 6.99 15.97 0.05
CA ASN A 223 7.39 17.21 0.72
C ASN A 223 8.24 16.94 1.96
N CYS A 224 8.06 15.78 2.61
CA CYS A 224 8.92 15.30 3.68
C CYS A 224 10.27 14.71 3.20
N GLY A 225 10.55 14.71 1.90
CA GLY A 225 11.76 14.09 1.35
C GLY A 225 11.73 12.56 1.28
N VAL A 226 10.55 11.94 1.34
CA VAL A 226 10.40 10.49 1.11
C VAL A 226 10.40 10.21 -0.40
N ILE A 227 11.21 9.26 -0.84
CA ILE A 227 11.21 8.77 -2.22
C ILE A 227 10.18 7.65 -2.33
N LEU A 228 9.26 7.74 -3.29
CA LEU A 228 8.13 6.84 -3.41
C LEU A 228 8.13 6.13 -4.77
N HIS A 229 7.91 4.81 -4.75
CA HIS A 229 7.65 4.02 -5.93
C HIS A 229 6.40 3.16 -5.75
N GLN A 230 5.49 3.25 -6.73
CA GLN A 230 4.31 2.43 -6.77
C GLN A 230 4.45 1.37 -7.86
N VAL A 231 4.29 0.09 -7.49
CA VAL A 231 4.40 -1.05 -8.42
C VAL A 231 3.07 -1.41 -9.08
N TYR A 232 1.95 -0.87 -8.59
CA TYR A 232 0.56 -1.04 -9.07
C TYR A 232 -0.01 -2.45 -9.01
N ASN A 233 0.84 -3.47 -8.91
CA ASN A 233 0.52 -4.88 -8.88
C ASN A 233 0.82 -5.46 -7.49
N GLN A 234 -0.01 -6.37 -7.02
CA GLN A 234 0.34 -7.20 -5.87
C GLN A 234 1.11 -8.42 -6.36
N LEU A 235 2.37 -8.54 -5.96
CA LEU A 235 3.22 -9.63 -6.41
C LEU A 235 3.04 -10.88 -5.54
N LEU A 236 2.72 -12.02 -6.13
CA LEU A 236 2.63 -13.31 -5.43
C LEU A 236 3.76 -14.24 -5.91
N PRO A 237 4.20 -15.19 -5.09
CA PRO A 237 5.12 -16.23 -5.56
C PRO A 237 4.47 -17.05 -6.68
N VAL A 238 5.26 -17.52 -7.64
CA VAL A 238 4.85 -18.40 -8.76
C VAL A 238 4.16 -19.67 -8.25
N SER A 239 4.64 -20.24 -7.15
CA SER A 239 4.00 -21.38 -6.47
C SER A 239 2.55 -21.11 -6.02
N ALA A 240 2.12 -19.86 -5.94
CA ALA A 240 0.75 -19.46 -5.63
C ALA A 240 -0.12 -19.16 -6.87
N GLN A 241 0.31 -19.55 -8.08
CA GLN A 241 -0.41 -19.28 -9.34
C GLN A 241 -1.90 -19.67 -9.28
N SER A 242 -2.21 -20.87 -8.77
CA SER A 242 -3.60 -21.36 -8.72
C SER A 242 -4.54 -20.47 -7.88
N VAL A 243 -4.08 -19.97 -6.72
CA VAL A 243 -4.87 -19.04 -5.90
C VAL A 243 -4.87 -17.63 -6.50
N ALA A 244 -3.76 -17.21 -7.11
CA ALA A 244 -3.65 -15.93 -7.82
C ALA A 244 -4.67 -15.83 -8.97
N ASP A 245 -4.79 -16.87 -9.79
CA ASP A 245 -5.73 -16.93 -10.93
C ASP A 245 -7.18 -16.84 -10.45
N ARG A 246 -7.54 -17.63 -9.43
CA ARG A 246 -8.89 -17.59 -8.81
C ARG A 246 -9.18 -16.22 -8.20
N ALA A 247 -8.21 -15.62 -7.51
CA ALA A 247 -8.37 -14.30 -6.93
C ALA A 247 -8.53 -13.20 -7.98
N ALA A 248 -7.74 -13.26 -9.07
CA ALA A 248 -7.78 -12.28 -10.15
C ALA A 248 -9.05 -12.38 -11.00
N HIS A 249 -9.69 -13.55 -11.04
CA HIS A 249 -10.87 -13.79 -11.86
C HIS A 249 -12.02 -12.81 -11.57
N LYS A 250 -12.56 -12.18 -12.62
CA LYS A 250 -13.53 -11.07 -12.55
C LYS A 250 -14.85 -11.41 -11.83
N ASN A 251 -15.26 -12.68 -11.88
CA ASN A 251 -16.49 -13.20 -11.24
C ASN A 251 -16.24 -13.78 -9.83
N LEU A 252 -15.00 -13.72 -9.36
CA LEU A 252 -14.59 -14.13 -8.01
C LEU A 252 -14.19 -12.86 -7.22
N LEU A 253 -13.01 -12.83 -6.60
CA LEU A 253 -12.55 -11.66 -5.85
C LEU A 253 -12.24 -10.45 -6.76
N GLY A 254 -11.90 -10.68 -8.04
CA GLY A 254 -11.68 -9.65 -9.05
C GLY A 254 -10.38 -8.86 -8.88
N TYR A 255 -9.39 -9.46 -8.23
CA TYR A 255 -8.09 -8.88 -7.90
C TYR A 255 -7.14 -8.82 -9.12
N HIS A 256 -7.57 -8.10 -10.17
CA HIS A 256 -6.94 -8.11 -11.51
C HIS A 256 -5.49 -7.59 -11.57
N ASP A 257 -5.03 -6.92 -10.52
CA ASP A 257 -3.66 -6.42 -10.37
C ASP A 257 -2.72 -7.42 -9.68
N ILE A 258 -3.20 -8.62 -9.34
CA ILE A 258 -2.31 -9.70 -8.90
C ILE A 258 -1.41 -10.11 -10.07
N ARG A 259 -0.12 -10.22 -9.82
CA ARG A 259 0.87 -10.81 -10.72
C ARG A 259 1.68 -11.83 -9.95
N THR A 260 2.03 -12.93 -10.61
CA THR A 260 2.93 -13.92 -10.04
C THR A 260 4.35 -13.69 -10.51
N GLY A 261 5.31 -14.05 -9.66
CA GLY A 261 6.73 -13.90 -9.93
C GLY A 261 7.35 -12.68 -9.24
N ASN A 262 8.67 -12.73 -9.19
CA ASN A 262 9.55 -11.82 -8.47
C ASN A 262 10.58 -11.16 -9.42
N ILE A 263 10.24 -11.04 -10.71
CA ILE A 263 11.05 -10.32 -11.68
C ILE A 263 10.61 -8.85 -11.66
N PRO A 264 11.54 -7.89 -11.48
CA PRO A 264 11.19 -6.47 -11.52
C PRO A 264 10.66 -6.09 -12.90
N ASP A 265 9.58 -5.33 -12.94
CA ASP A 265 9.11 -4.76 -14.21
C ASP A 265 10.02 -3.60 -14.66
N ALA A 266 9.84 -3.15 -15.89
CA ALA A 266 10.66 -2.07 -16.46
C ALA A 266 10.58 -0.76 -15.65
N ARG A 267 9.47 -0.51 -14.95
CA ARG A 267 9.29 0.71 -14.15
C ARG A 267 10.05 0.62 -12.85
N MET A 268 10.05 -0.54 -12.20
CA MET A 268 10.84 -0.81 -11.00
C MET A 268 12.33 -0.75 -11.32
N THR A 269 12.76 -1.41 -12.41
CA THR A 269 14.15 -1.35 -12.87
C THR A 269 14.57 0.10 -13.11
N LYS A 270 13.83 0.85 -13.94
CA LYS A 270 14.12 2.27 -14.18
C LYS A 270 14.11 3.11 -12.89
N PHE A 271 13.20 2.82 -11.97
CA PHE A 271 13.14 3.54 -10.71
C PHE A 271 14.42 3.32 -9.89
N ILE A 272 14.84 2.07 -9.70
CA ILE A 272 16.02 1.74 -8.89
C ILE A 272 17.31 2.21 -9.56
N THR A 273 17.51 1.91 -10.85
CA THR A 273 18.79 2.13 -11.53
C THR A 273 18.98 3.54 -12.08
N VAL A 274 17.93 4.37 -12.11
CA VAL A 274 18.01 5.74 -12.67
C VAL A 274 17.39 6.75 -11.73
N ASN A 275 16.09 6.61 -11.46
CA ASN A 275 15.35 7.69 -10.79
C ASN A 275 15.74 7.85 -9.32
N LEU A 276 16.04 6.75 -8.63
CA LEU A 276 16.38 6.76 -7.20
C LEU A 276 17.60 7.66 -6.93
N SER A 277 18.69 7.47 -7.69
CA SER A 277 19.88 8.32 -7.57
C SER A 277 19.57 9.77 -7.97
N ALA A 278 18.86 9.97 -9.10
CA ALA A 278 18.59 11.30 -9.64
C ALA A 278 17.85 12.23 -8.65
N VAL A 279 16.98 11.67 -7.80
CA VAL A 279 16.17 12.45 -6.84
C VAL A 279 16.71 12.43 -5.41
N ALA A 280 17.76 11.63 -5.12
CA ALA A 280 18.23 11.39 -3.77
C ALA A 280 18.72 12.66 -3.05
N THR A 281 19.44 13.54 -3.75
CA THR A 281 19.99 14.78 -3.17
C THR A 281 18.89 15.78 -2.80
N GLU A 282 17.89 15.96 -3.67
CA GLU A 282 16.73 16.82 -3.38
C GLU A 282 15.91 16.25 -2.21
N ALA A 283 15.66 14.93 -2.23
CA ALA A 283 14.96 14.23 -1.16
C ALA A 283 15.67 14.38 0.19
N ARG A 284 17.01 14.30 0.22
CA ARG A 284 17.81 14.59 1.42
C ARG A 284 17.55 16.00 1.95
N SER A 285 17.62 17.02 1.09
CA SER A 285 17.40 18.41 1.50
C SER A 285 16.03 18.59 2.15
N LYS A 286 14.98 18.07 1.52
CA LYS A 286 13.60 18.10 2.04
C LYS A 286 13.44 17.34 3.35
N PHE A 287 14.11 16.18 3.46
CA PHE A 287 14.07 15.36 4.67
C PHE A 287 14.69 16.07 5.87
N GLU A 288 15.83 16.74 5.70
CA GLU A 288 16.43 17.52 6.78
C GLU A 288 15.59 18.76 7.14
N GLU A 289 15.04 19.48 6.14
CA GLU A 289 14.17 20.64 6.36
C GLU A 289 12.93 20.28 7.19
N ASN A 290 12.33 19.11 6.93
CA ASN A 290 11.10 18.67 7.61
C ASN A 290 11.36 17.73 8.79
N ARG A 291 12.61 17.50 9.17
CA ARG A 291 12.99 16.46 10.14
C ARG A 291 12.31 16.61 11.50
N ASP A 292 12.20 17.83 11.99
CA ASP A 292 11.52 18.12 13.27
C ASP A 292 10.04 17.74 13.20
N VAL A 293 9.34 18.19 12.16
CA VAL A 293 7.91 17.91 11.92
C VAL A 293 7.66 16.41 11.79
N ILE A 294 8.52 15.69 11.05
CA ILE A 294 8.46 14.22 10.93
C ILE A 294 8.70 13.56 12.28
N THR A 295 9.63 14.06 13.09
CA THR A 295 9.94 13.51 14.43
C THR A 295 8.74 13.66 15.36
N ARG A 296 8.12 14.84 15.42
CA ARG A 296 6.92 15.09 16.21
C ARG A 296 5.71 14.27 15.73
N PHE A 297 5.57 14.07 14.42
CA PHE A 297 4.50 13.22 13.90
C PHE A 297 4.70 11.76 14.29
N THR A 298 5.91 11.24 14.10
CA THR A 298 6.21 9.84 14.33
C THR A 298 6.18 9.46 15.81
N ASN A 299 6.63 10.32 16.72
CA ASN A 299 6.58 10.06 18.16
C ASN A 299 5.17 10.25 18.78
N GLY A 300 4.20 10.74 17.99
CA GLY A 300 2.82 10.94 18.42
C GLY A 300 2.54 12.31 19.08
N SER A 301 3.52 13.20 19.17
CA SER A 301 3.32 14.56 19.71
C SER A 301 2.61 15.49 18.73
N LEU A 302 2.59 15.15 17.44
CA LEU A 302 1.83 15.86 16.40
C LEU A 302 0.80 14.92 15.77
N ARG A 303 -0.47 15.33 15.81
CA ARG A 303 -1.56 14.61 15.14
C ARG A 303 -1.40 14.70 13.62
N TYR A 304 -2.03 13.76 12.90
CA TYR A 304 -1.95 13.70 11.44
C TYR A 304 -2.39 15.01 10.75
N SER A 305 -3.49 15.63 11.18
CA SER A 305 -3.96 16.90 10.61
C SER A 305 -2.91 18.02 10.72
N GLY A 306 -2.32 18.19 11.91
CA GLY A 306 -1.23 19.15 12.13
C GLY A 306 0.03 18.82 11.30
N PHE A 307 0.37 17.53 11.18
CA PHE A 307 1.48 17.09 10.34
C PHE A 307 1.28 17.49 8.87
N VAL A 308 0.08 17.28 8.31
CA VAL A 308 -0.23 17.66 6.93
C VAL A 308 -0.18 19.19 6.76
N GLN A 309 -0.75 19.95 7.70
CA GLN A 309 -0.74 21.41 7.66
C GLN A 309 0.68 21.98 7.65
N GLU A 310 1.54 21.51 8.56
CA GLU A 310 2.93 21.98 8.66
C GLU A 310 3.75 21.62 7.41
N VAL A 311 3.63 20.39 6.91
CA VAL A 311 4.40 19.91 5.74
C VAL A 311 3.97 20.58 4.44
N LEU A 312 2.66 20.70 4.21
CA LEU A 312 2.15 21.25 2.96
C LEU A 312 2.03 22.77 2.96
N ARG A 313 2.24 23.43 4.11
CA ARG A 313 2.12 24.89 4.29
C ARG A 313 0.80 25.42 3.74
N TYR A 314 -0.27 24.68 3.98
CA TYR A 314 -1.59 24.99 3.44
C TYR A 314 -2.13 26.28 4.09
N PRO A 315 -2.50 27.31 3.32
CA PRO A 315 -3.42 28.33 3.83
C PRO A 315 -4.79 27.67 4.07
N HIS A 316 -5.44 27.99 5.19
CA HIS A 316 -6.72 27.42 5.64
C HIS A 316 -7.93 27.59 4.69
N GLU A 317 -7.74 28.11 3.47
CA GLU A 317 -8.82 28.72 2.67
C GLU A 317 -9.31 27.88 1.48
N ARG A 318 -8.92 26.61 1.33
CA ARG A 318 -9.49 25.72 0.29
C ARG A 318 -10.23 24.53 0.90
N GLU A 319 -11.55 24.64 0.98
CA GLU A 319 -12.49 23.61 1.49
C GLU A 319 -12.37 22.26 0.76
N ASP A 320 -11.93 22.22 -0.50
CA ASP A 320 -11.89 20.98 -1.30
C ASP A 320 -10.71 20.04 -0.93
N ASP A 321 -9.79 20.47 -0.07
CA ASP A 321 -8.55 19.78 0.28
C ASP A 321 -8.32 19.70 1.80
N ASP A 322 -9.34 19.87 2.65
CA ASP A 322 -9.15 19.82 4.11
C ASP A 322 -8.59 18.45 4.52
N PRO A 323 -7.38 18.37 5.11
CA PRO A 323 -6.81 17.13 5.63
C PRO A 323 -7.75 16.36 6.58
N ALA A 324 -8.66 17.06 7.26
CA ALA A 324 -9.69 16.48 8.13
C ALA A 324 -10.73 15.66 7.35
N ASP A 325 -11.09 16.08 6.13
CA ASP A 325 -12.07 15.39 5.27
C ASP A 325 -11.61 14.01 4.80
N TRP A 326 -10.32 13.71 4.93
CA TRP A 326 -9.76 12.44 4.51
C TRP A 326 -9.91 11.34 5.57
N PHE A 327 -10.20 11.67 6.84
CA PHE A 327 -10.05 10.71 7.95
C PHE A 327 -11.02 10.81 9.13
N ASP A 328 -12.03 11.69 9.11
CA ASP A 328 -13.16 11.61 10.07
C ASP A 328 -14.17 10.50 9.72
#